data_AF-A0A4Q5UJT3-F1
#
_entry.id   AF-A0A4Q5UJT3-F1
#
_cell.length_a   1.000
_cell.length_b   1.000
_cell.length_c   1.000
_cell.angle_alpha   90.00
_cell.angle_beta   90.00
_cell.angle_gamma   90.00
#
_symmetry.space_group_name_H-M   'P 1'
#
loop_
_entity.id
_entity.type
_entity.pdbx_description
1 polymer ?
#
loop_
_entity_poly.entity_id
_entity_poly.type
_entity_poly.pdbx_seq_one_letter_code
_entity_poly.pdbx_strand_id
1 'polypeptide(L)'
;MMYTADIKKQSRKFLKDNFSVSDWATLEPYFNELLERELTDKASLEQWLQDQSELEAAVSEDACWRQIKMTCDTENKSLEEAFNFFCLEIQPKIQPLADALNRKLVDSPLLGELNQEQYHTFLRSIRKSIELFKEENIPLQAEASVLQQQFGQITGAMMVTINGEEYTLQQAAKFLENPDRNLREEAYRKIQERRLLDKDKLDELYDKLVALRNKEAVNAGFDNYRDYRFKELGRFDYTKEDCYNFHSAVKQHVLPLVNDIYRKKQQSLGLEELRPWDLDAEPEGQLPLRPFTTGEELLQKSIECFNQLRPF
;
A
#
# COMPACT_ATOMS: atom_id res chain seq x y z
N MET A 1 1.27 -23.61 23.86
CA MET A 1 0.39 -23.69 22.67
C MET A 1 1.17 -24.35 21.57
N MET A 2 0.64 -25.42 20.97
CA MET A 2 1.11 -25.88 19.66
C MET A 2 0.64 -24.86 18.64
N TYR A 3 1.56 -24.16 17.99
CA TYR A 3 1.22 -23.25 16.90
C TYR A 3 1.00 -24.11 15.65
N THR A 4 -0.16 -23.94 15.01
CA THR A 4 -0.46 -24.59 13.73
C THR A 4 -0.49 -23.53 12.64
N ALA A 5 0.06 -23.86 11.47
CA ALA A 5 -0.05 -23.04 10.26
C ALA A 5 -1.41 -23.22 9.55
N ASP A 6 -2.30 -24.09 10.07
CA ASP A 6 -3.68 -24.25 9.59
C ASP A 6 -4.53 -23.03 10.01
N ILE A 7 -4.39 -21.94 9.27
CA ILE A 7 -5.17 -20.72 9.46
C ILE A 7 -6.60 -20.97 8.96
N LYS A 8 -7.52 -21.15 9.90
CA LYS A 8 -8.95 -21.27 9.60
C LYS A 8 -9.62 -19.91 9.62
N LYS A 9 -10.56 -19.70 8.69
CA LYS A 9 -11.43 -18.52 8.73
C LYS A 9 -12.15 -18.49 10.08
N GLN A 10 -12.06 -17.36 10.77
CA GLN A 10 -12.77 -17.17 12.04
C GLN A 10 -14.28 -17.16 11.76
N SER A 11 -15.05 -17.82 12.63
CA SER A 11 -16.51 -17.77 12.56
C SER A 11 -16.96 -16.35 12.85
N ARG A 12 -17.87 -15.85 12.02
CA ARG A 12 -18.54 -14.57 12.25
C ARG A 12 -19.45 -14.68 13.48
N LYS A 13 -19.55 -13.61 14.25
CA LYS A 13 -20.42 -13.51 15.43
C LYS A 13 -21.41 -12.38 15.28
N PHE A 14 -20.97 -11.26 14.73
CA PHE A 14 -21.80 -10.09 14.49
C PHE A 14 -22.42 -10.09 13.09
N LEU A 15 -21.62 -10.44 12.07
CA LEU A 15 -22.08 -10.49 10.69
C LEU A 15 -22.71 -11.85 10.36
N LYS A 16 -23.59 -11.88 9.36
CA LYS A 16 -24.09 -13.15 8.81
C LYS A 16 -22.94 -14.00 8.23
N ASP A 17 -22.99 -15.32 8.37
CA ASP A 17 -21.94 -16.23 7.90
C ASP A 17 -21.57 -16.01 6.42
N ASN A 18 -22.56 -15.79 5.56
CA ASN A 18 -22.39 -15.53 4.13
C ASN A 18 -22.39 -14.04 3.74
N PHE A 19 -22.21 -13.13 4.70
CA PHE A 19 -22.13 -11.69 4.47
C PHE A 19 -21.09 -11.33 3.39
N SER A 20 -21.50 -10.46 2.47
CA SER A 20 -20.68 -9.87 1.42
C SER A 20 -21.02 -8.38 1.26
N VAL A 21 -20.01 -7.60 0.90
CA VAL A 21 -20.15 -6.17 0.64
C VAL A 21 -20.57 -5.98 -0.82
N SER A 22 -21.87 -6.11 -1.11
CA SER A 22 -22.43 -5.90 -2.45
C SER A 22 -22.78 -4.45 -2.73
N ASP A 23 -23.40 -3.78 -1.76
CA ASP A 23 -23.93 -2.43 -1.87
C ASP A 23 -24.03 -1.78 -0.48
N TRP A 24 -24.45 -0.51 -0.44
CA TRP A 24 -24.59 0.22 0.81
C TRP A 24 -25.68 -0.35 1.73
N ALA A 25 -26.80 -0.82 1.17
CA ALA A 25 -27.95 -1.27 1.94
C ALA A 25 -27.65 -2.57 2.72
N THR A 26 -26.65 -3.35 2.31
CA THR A 26 -26.19 -4.50 3.11
C THR A 26 -25.31 -4.13 4.29
N LEU A 27 -24.62 -2.99 4.24
CA LEU A 27 -23.72 -2.49 5.29
C LEU A 27 -24.42 -1.61 6.31
N GLU A 28 -25.26 -0.68 5.83
CA GLU A 28 -25.91 0.36 6.61
C GLU A 28 -26.56 -0.14 7.91
N PRO A 29 -27.32 -1.26 7.92
CA PRO A 29 -27.95 -1.75 9.14
C PRO A 29 -26.95 -2.09 10.26
N TYR A 30 -25.76 -2.61 9.92
CA TYR A 30 -24.75 -2.97 10.92
C TYR A 30 -24.07 -1.75 11.53
N PHE A 31 -23.81 -0.72 10.72
CA PHE A 31 -23.29 0.55 11.24
C PHE A 31 -24.31 1.24 12.14
N ASN A 32 -25.58 1.30 11.71
CA ASN A 32 -26.65 1.90 12.49
C ASN A 32 -26.88 1.15 13.80
N GLU A 33 -26.85 -0.18 13.78
CA GLU A 33 -26.97 -0.98 15.00
C GLU A 33 -25.84 -0.65 16.00
N LEU A 34 -24.57 -0.60 15.55
CA LEU A 34 -23.45 -0.22 16.43
C LEU A 34 -23.58 1.22 16.95
N LEU A 35 -24.11 2.15 16.15
CA LEU A 35 -24.34 3.53 16.55
C LEU A 35 -25.46 3.68 17.58
N GLU A 36 -26.52 2.88 17.46
CA GLU A 36 -27.69 2.93 18.35
C GLU A 36 -27.53 2.07 19.61
N ARG A 37 -26.66 1.05 19.58
CA ARG A 37 -26.48 0.10 20.69
C ARG A 37 -26.10 0.80 22.01
N GLU A 38 -26.88 0.59 23.05
CA GLU A 38 -26.55 1.13 24.38
C GLU A 38 -25.37 0.39 25.01
N LEU A 39 -24.45 1.15 25.62
CA LEU A 39 -23.28 0.63 26.32
C LEU A 39 -23.48 0.87 27.81
N THR A 40 -23.86 -0.17 28.54
CA THR A 40 -24.32 -0.08 29.94
C THR A 40 -23.24 -0.47 30.95
N ASP A 41 -22.29 -1.29 30.52
CA ASP A 41 -21.16 -1.75 31.33
C ASP A 41 -19.91 -2.05 30.47
N LYS A 42 -18.78 -2.30 31.13
CA LYS A 42 -17.52 -2.66 30.46
C LYS A 42 -17.65 -3.84 29.49
N ALA A 43 -18.41 -4.87 29.85
CA ALA A 43 -18.53 -6.06 29.01
C ALA A 43 -19.25 -5.75 27.69
N SER A 44 -20.30 -4.91 27.75
CA SER A 44 -21.01 -4.42 26.57
C SER A 44 -20.11 -3.56 25.68
N LEU A 45 -19.24 -2.73 26.25
CA LEU A 45 -18.24 -1.95 25.52
C LEU A 45 -17.20 -2.85 24.84
N GLU A 46 -16.66 -3.85 25.55
CA GLU A 46 -15.70 -4.80 24.99
C GLU A 46 -16.32 -5.65 23.86
N GLN A 47 -17.58 -6.06 23.99
CA GLN A 47 -18.29 -6.76 22.92
C GLN A 47 -18.57 -5.84 21.72
N TRP A 48 -18.98 -4.60 21.96
CA TRP A 48 -19.17 -3.61 20.89
C TRP A 48 -17.87 -3.36 20.10
N LEU A 49 -16.71 -3.28 20.78
CA LEU A 49 -15.41 -3.19 20.12
C LEU A 49 -15.08 -4.43 19.27
N GLN A 50 -15.44 -5.63 19.71
CA GLN A 50 -15.25 -6.86 18.93
C GLN A 50 -16.14 -6.85 17.68
N ASP A 51 -17.40 -6.45 17.81
CA ASP A 51 -18.35 -6.42 16.70
C ASP A 51 -17.98 -5.34 15.67
N GLN A 52 -17.55 -4.16 16.13
CA GLN A 52 -16.99 -3.12 15.26
C GLN A 52 -15.75 -3.66 14.53
N SER A 53 -14.83 -4.32 15.24
CA SER A 53 -13.64 -4.91 14.62
C SER A 53 -13.98 -5.98 13.58
N GLU A 54 -15.03 -6.78 13.79
CA GLU A 54 -15.50 -7.77 12.81
C GLU A 54 -16.06 -7.10 11.54
N LEU A 55 -16.87 -6.04 11.71
CA LEU A 55 -17.42 -5.26 10.60
C LEU A 55 -16.31 -4.58 9.78
N GLU A 56 -15.37 -3.91 10.44
CA GLU A 56 -14.22 -3.26 9.81
C GLU A 56 -13.35 -4.28 9.07
N ALA A 57 -13.10 -5.44 9.67
CA ALA A 57 -12.33 -6.51 9.04
C ALA A 57 -13.01 -7.03 7.76
N ALA A 58 -14.33 -7.22 7.77
CA ALA A 58 -15.07 -7.68 6.59
C ALA A 58 -15.08 -6.65 5.45
N VAL A 59 -15.25 -5.37 5.77
CA VAL A 59 -15.15 -4.26 4.79
C VAL A 59 -13.74 -4.17 4.22
N SER A 60 -12.72 -4.22 5.08
CA SER A 60 -11.33 -4.16 4.65
C SER A 60 -10.93 -5.37 3.80
N GLU A 61 -11.39 -6.58 4.16
CA GLU A 61 -11.15 -7.80 3.37
C GLU A 61 -11.71 -7.64 1.95
N ASP A 62 -12.96 -7.18 1.81
CA ASP A 62 -13.58 -6.99 0.51
C ASP A 62 -12.86 -5.94 -0.35
N ALA A 63 -12.52 -4.78 0.25
CA ALA A 63 -11.75 -3.73 -0.40
C ALA A 63 -10.38 -4.23 -0.91
N CYS A 64 -9.65 -4.95 -0.06
CA CYS A 64 -8.37 -5.56 -0.41
C CYS A 64 -8.51 -6.56 -1.55
N TRP A 65 -9.54 -7.42 -1.57
CA TRP A 65 -9.75 -8.36 -2.67
C TRP A 65 -10.09 -7.68 -3.99
N ARG A 66 -10.88 -6.60 -3.98
CA ARG A 66 -11.13 -5.78 -5.17
C ARG A 66 -9.83 -5.21 -5.71
N GLN A 67 -9.01 -4.64 -4.81
CA GLN A 67 -7.71 -4.09 -5.18
C GLN A 67 -6.78 -5.16 -5.76
N ILE A 68 -6.60 -6.29 -5.07
CA ILE A 68 -5.75 -7.41 -5.52
C ILE A 68 -6.15 -7.85 -6.92
N LYS A 69 -7.44 -8.19 -7.12
CA LYS A 69 -7.94 -8.67 -8.41
C LYS A 69 -7.69 -7.66 -9.52
N MET A 70 -8.01 -6.39 -9.29
CA MET A 70 -7.78 -5.32 -10.25
C MET A 70 -6.29 -5.14 -10.56
N THR A 71 -5.39 -5.22 -9.57
CA THR A 71 -3.95 -5.08 -9.82
C THR A 71 -3.32 -6.28 -10.52
N CYS A 72 -3.93 -7.46 -10.42
CA CYS A 72 -3.50 -8.64 -11.18
C CYS A 72 -3.88 -8.55 -12.66
N ASP A 73 -4.96 -7.84 -13.00
CA ASP A 73 -5.46 -7.69 -14.37
C ASP A 73 -6.01 -6.27 -14.57
N THR A 74 -5.10 -5.33 -14.87
CA THR A 74 -5.41 -3.90 -14.99
C THR A 74 -6.18 -3.54 -16.26
N GLU A 75 -6.32 -4.47 -17.20
CA GLU A 75 -7.08 -4.29 -18.45
C GLU A 75 -8.56 -4.65 -18.29
N ASN A 76 -8.91 -5.37 -17.22
CA ASN A 76 -10.27 -5.84 -16.97
C ASN A 76 -11.18 -4.74 -16.39
N LYS A 77 -12.07 -4.24 -17.24
CA LYS A 77 -13.04 -3.17 -16.90
C LYS A 77 -13.99 -3.52 -15.75
N SER A 78 -14.41 -4.78 -15.64
CA SER A 78 -15.29 -5.18 -14.53
C SER A 78 -14.59 -5.11 -13.17
N LEU A 79 -13.28 -5.39 -13.11
CA LEU A 79 -12.49 -5.31 -11.89
C LEU A 79 -12.19 -3.86 -11.52
N GLU A 80 -11.91 -3.01 -12.51
CA GLU A 80 -11.80 -1.56 -12.35
C GLU A 80 -13.09 -0.96 -11.79
N GLU A 81 -14.24 -1.25 -12.42
CA GLU A 81 -15.55 -0.76 -11.99
C GLU A 81 -15.89 -1.24 -10.57
N ALA A 82 -15.57 -2.49 -10.23
CA ALA A 82 -15.80 -3.02 -8.89
C ALA A 82 -14.99 -2.28 -7.81
N PHE A 83 -13.75 -1.89 -8.10
CA PHE A 83 -12.93 -1.07 -7.19
C PHE A 83 -13.43 0.36 -7.11
N ASN A 84 -13.70 1.00 -8.26
CA ASN A 84 -14.22 2.37 -8.32
C ASN A 84 -15.55 2.50 -7.60
N PHE A 85 -16.45 1.51 -7.74
CA PHE A 85 -17.70 1.46 -6.97
C PHE A 85 -17.44 1.49 -5.46
N PHE A 86 -16.47 0.72 -4.96
CA PHE A 86 -16.14 0.78 -3.54
C PHE A 86 -15.65 2.18 -3.13
N CYS A 87 -14.72 2.76 -3.88
CA CYS A 87 -14.14 4.08 -3.58
C CYS A 87 -15.13 5.24 -3.69
N LEU A 88 -16.10 5.18 -4.61
CA LEU A 88 -17.02 6.27 -4.91
C LEU A 88 -18.38 6.13 -4.21
N GLU A 89 -18.86 4.89 -3.99
CA GLU A 89 -20.24 4.65 -3.53
C GLU A 89 -20.34 4.02 -2.14
N ILE A 90 -19.29 3.32 -1.67
CA ILE A 90 -19.30 2.60 -0.39
C ILE A 90 -18.46 3.34 0.64
N GLN A 91 -17.16 3.51 0.39
CA GLN A 91 -16.24 4.13 1.33
C GLN A 91 -16.68 5.53 1.79
N PRO A 92 -17.19 6.43 0.92
CA PRO A 92 -17.67 7.75 1.33
C PRO A 92 -18.83 7.73 2.32
N LYS A 93 -19.68 6.69 2.26
CA LYS A 93 -20.83 6.52 3.16
C LYS A 93 -20.41 5.90 4.50
N ILE A 94 -19.37 5.07 4.49
CA ILE A 94 -18.78 4.50 5.70
C ILE A 94 -18.10 5.59 6.55
N GLN A 95 -17.38 6.53 5.93
CA GLN A 95 -16.51 7.45 6.64
C GLN A 95 -17.21 8.31 7.73
N PRO A 96 -18.38 8.93 7.49
CA PRO A 96 -19.10 9.66 8.53
C PRO A 96 -19.56 8.75 9.68
N LEU A 97 -20.01 7.52 9.38
CA LEU A 97 -20.44 6.58 10.41
C LEU A 97 -19.25 6.07 11.23
N ALA A 98 -18.10 5.83 10.60
CA ALA A 98 -16.87 5.47 11.29
C ALA A 98 -16.39 6.58 12.23
N ASP A 99 -16.45 7.86 11.81
CA ASP A 99 -16.16 8.99 12.71
C ASP A 99 -17.17 9.06 13.87
N ALA A 100 -18.45 8.85 13.60
CA ALA A 100 -19.48 8.81 14.64
C ALA A 100 -19.26 7.66 15.66
N LEU A 101 -18.89 6.47 15.20
CA LEU A 101 -18.52 5.33 16.06
C LEU A 101 -17.27 5.66 16.90
N ASN A 102 -16.26 6.29 16.28
CA ASN A 102 -15.05 6.73 16.98
C ASN A 102 -15.38 7.74 18.10
N ARG A 103 -16.23 8.73 17.82
CA ARG A 103 -16.71 9.68 18.82
C ARG A 103 -17.50 8.99 19.92
N LYS A 104 -18.41 8.09 19.58
CA LYS A 104 -19.16 7.27 20.55
C LYS A 104 -18.24 6.52 21.51
N LEU A 105 -17.15 5.92 21.01
CA LEU A 105 -16.15 5.27 21.85
C LEU A 105 -15.46 6.27 22.79
N VAL A 106 -14.95 7.38 22.24
CA VAL A 106 -14.17 8.36 23.01
C VAL A 106 -15.00 9.11 24.04
N ASP A 107 -16.28 9.35 23.75
CA ASP A 107 -17.23 10.04 24.63
C ASP A 107 -17.92 9.08 25.63
N SER A 108 -17.69 7.76 25.51
CA SER A 108 -18.28 6.78 26.42
C SER A 108 -17.79 6.98 27.85
N PRO A 109 -18.69 7.03 28.86
CA PRO A 109 -18.30 7.13 30.27
C PRO A 109 -17.53 5.89 30.74
N LEU A 110 -17.67 4.77 30.02
CA LEU A 110 -17.03 3.49 30.30
C LEU A 110 -15.59 3.41 29.77
N LEU A 111 -15.13 4.42 29.00
CA LEU A 111 -13.79 4.40 28.38
C LEU A 111 -12.67 4.22 29.42
N GLY A 112 -12.85 4.79 30.62
CA GLY A 112 -11.90 4.66 31.73
C GLY A 112 -11.81 3.25 32.32
N GLU A 113 -12.81 2.39 32.09
CA GLU A 113 -12.85 1.01 32.59
C GLU A 113 -12.06 0.02 31.71
N LEU A 114 -11.69 0.44 30.49
CA LEU A 114 -10.81 -0.32 29.61
C LEU A 114 -9.39 -0.39 30.19
N ASN A 115 -8.67 -1.46 29.85
CA ASN A 115 -7.26 -1.59 30.21
C ASN A 115 -6.44 -0.53 29.46
N GLN A 116 -6.02 0.51 30.16
CA GLN A 116 -5.36 1.67 29.54
C GLN A 116 -4.02 1.32 28.89
N GLU A 117 -3.31 0.30 29.37
CA GLU A 117 -2.06 -0.15 28.76
C GLU A 117 -2.34 -0.90 27.44
N GLN A 118 -3.27 -1.84 27.47
CA GLN A 118 -3.65 -2.64 26.31
C GLN A 118 -4.24 -1.78 25.17
N TYR A 119 -5.08 -0.81 25.51
CA TYR A 119 -5.80 0.03 24.54
C TYR A 119 -5.10 1.35 24.22
N HIS A 120 -3.96 1.67 24.84
CA HIS A 120 -3.30 2.97 24.71
C HIS A 120 -3.12 3.42 23.25
N THR A 121 -2.47 2.58 22.44
CA THR A 121 -2.14 2.91 21.04
C THR A 121 -3.39 3.02 20.18
N PHE A 122 -4.37 2.13 20.39
CA PHE A 122 -5.65 2.16 19.70
C PHE A 122 -6.43 3.43 20.02
N LEU A 123 -6.61 3.78 21.29
CA LEU A 123 -7.34 4.99 21.65
C LEU A 123 -6.61 6.26 21.19
N ARG A 124 -5.28 6.22 21.10
CA ARG A 124 -4.50 7.32 20.52
C ARG A 124 -4.78 7.48 19.02
N SER A 125 -4.86 6.40 18.25
CA SER A 125 -5.16 6.48 16.82
C SER A 125 -6.59 6.94 16.56
N ILE A 126 -7.56 6.46 17.36
CA ILE A 126 -8.97 6.88 17.26
C ILE A 126 -9.13 8.38 17.48
N ARG A 127 -8.54 8.93 18.56
CA ARG A 127 -8.59 10.38 18.83
C ARG A 127 -7.99 11.20 17.70
N LYS A 128 -6.95 10.70 17.04
CA LYS A 128 -6.34 11.38 15.89
C LYS A 128 -7.19 11.29 14.64
N SER A 129 -7.84 10.17 14.39
CA SER A 129 -8.84 10.04 13.32
C SER A 129 -9.94 11.09 13.48
N ILE A 130 -10.49 11.24 14.69
CA ILE A 130 -11.53 12.23 15.02
C ILE A 130 -11.05 13.68 14.78
N GLU A 131 -9.82 14.00 15.17
CA GLU A 131 -9.21 15.34 15.00
C GLU A 131 -9.07 15.71 13.52
N LEU A 132 -8.62 14.75 12.71
CA LEU A 132 -8.34 14.92 11.28
C LEU A 132 -9.59 14.80 10.41
N PHE A 133 -10.67 14.19 10.90
CA PHE A 133 -11.89 14.01 10.11
C PHE A 133 -12.49 15.36 9.68
N LYS A 134 -12.74 15.48 8.38
CA LYS A 134 -13.43 16.59 7.73
C LYS A 134 -14.33 16.02 6.66
N GLU A 135 -15.62 16.24 6.77
CA GLU A 135 -16.60 15.71 5.81
C GLU A 135 -16.33 16.20 4.38
N GLU A 136 -15.88 17.46 4.24
CA GLU A 136 -15.46 18.03 2.95
C GLU A 136 -14.24 17.34 2.30
N ASN A 137 -13.49 16.52 3.04
CA ASN A 137 -12.36 15.74 2.49
C ASN A 137 -12.78 14.41 1.87
N ILE A 138 -13.98 13.90 2.19
CA ILE A 138 -14.49 12.62 1.68
C ILE A 138 -14.45 12.55 0.14
N PRO A 139 -15.04 13.50 -0.62
CA PRO A 139 -14.99 13.46 -2.08
C PRO A 139 -13.56 13.56 -2.63
N LEU A 140 -12.68 14.33 -1.97
CA LEU A 140 -11.28 14.47 -2.39
C LEU A 140 -10.52 13.15 -2.26
N GLN A 141 -10.75 12.42 -1.17
CA GLN A 141 -10.12 11.12 -0.91
C GLN A 141 -10.63 10.04 -1.87
N ALA A 142 -11.93 10.07 -2.20
CA ALA A 142 -12.53 9.18 -3.18
C ALA A 142 -11.93 9.40 -4.59
N GLU A 143 -11.87 10.66 -5.03
CA GLU A 143 -11.24 11.04 -6.31
C GLU A 143 -9.76 10.65 -6.33
N ALA A 144 -9.00 10.94 -5.27
CA ALA A 144 -7.59 10.59 -5.17
C ALA A 144 -7.34 9.07 -5.23
N SER A 145 -8.28 8.25 -4.74
CA SER A 145 -8.18 6.79 -4.81
C SER A 145 -8.36 6.28 -6.24
N VAL A 146 -9.30 6.85 -7.01
CA VAL A 146 -9.49 6.53 -8.43
C VAL A 146 -8.29 6.99 -9.26
N LEU A 147 -7.76 8.19 -9.02
CA LEU A 147 -6.56 8.67 -9.73
C LEU A 147 -5.32 7.81 -9.44
N GLN A 148 -5.16 7.31 -8.21
CA GLN A 148 -4.07 6.38 -7.88
C GLN A 148 -4.19 5.06 -8.66
N GLN A 149 -5.41 4.59 -8.89
CA GLN A 149 -5.68 3.40 -9.68
C GLN A 149 -5.32 3.62 -11.17
N GLN A 150 -5.63 4.79 -11.73
CA GLN A 150 -5.30 5.13 -13.11
C GLN A 150 -3.79 5.12 -13.39
N PHE A 151 -2.95 5.49 -12.40
CA PHE A 151 -1.50 5.35 -12.52
C PHE A 151 -1.09 3.89 -12.77
N GLY A 152 -1.71 2.96 -12.05
CA GLY A 152 -1.49 1.52 -12.22
C GLY A 152 -1.86 1.05 -13.63
N GLN A 153 -2.95 1.55 -14.20
CA GLN A 153 -3.35 1.22 -15.58
C GLN A 153 -2.37 1.73 -16.62
N ILE A 154 -1.97 3.01 -16.51
CA ILE A 154 -1.03 3.64 -17.45
C ILE A 154 0.31 2.89 -17.44
N THR A 155 0.83 2.59 -16.24
CA THR A 155 2.13 1.93 -16.11
C THR A 155 2.08 0.42 -16.38
N GLY A 156 0.96 -0.25 -16.07
CA GLY A 156 0.73 -1.66 -16.35
C GLY A 156 0.63 -1.97 -17.85
N ALA A 157 0.11 -1.04 -18.66
CA ALA A 157 -0.02 -1.19 -20.11
C ALA A 157 1.29 -0.92 -20.89
N MET A 158 2.40 -0.65 -20.21
CA MET A 158 3.67 -0.33 -20.87
C MET A 158 4.40 -1.59 -21.35
N MET A 159 4.44 -1.75 -22.67
CA MET A 159 5.20 -2.80 -23.35
C MET A 159 6.34 -2.20 -24.19
N VAL A 160 7.41 -2.97 -24.36
CA VAL A 160 8.53 -2.67 -25.26
C VAL A 160 8.88 -3.89 -26.10
N THR A 161 9.33 -3.68 -27.34
CA THR A 161 9.81 -4.75 -28.20
C THR A 161 11.32 -4.82 -28.18
N ILE A 162 11.92 -5.93 -27.78
CA ILE A 162 13.38 -6.16 -27.79
C ILE A 162 13.62 -7.48 -28.53
N ASN A 163 14.55 -7.51 -29.49
CA ASN A 163 14.82 -8.70 -30.33
C ASN A 163 13.57 -9.29 -31.03
N GLY A 164 12.59 -8.45 -31.37
CA GLY A 164 11.36 -8.87 -32.05
C GLY A 164 10.27 -9.46 -31.14
N GLU A 165 10.51 -9.54 -29.83
CA GLU A 165 9.54 -10.00 -28.83
C GLU A 165 9.06 -8.85 -27.96
N GLU A 166 7.80 -8.90 -27.52
CA GLU A 166 7.22 -7.91 -26.62
C GLU A 166 7.38 -8.30 -25.15
N TYR A 167 7.77 -7.32 -24.34
CA TYR A 167 7.99 -7.46 -22.90
C TYR A 167 7.33 -6.35 -22.12
N THR A 168 6.81 -6.67 -20.95
CA THR A 168 6.51 -5.67 -19.90
C THR A 168 7.81 -5.00 -19.47
N LEU A 169 7.74 -3.79 -18.89
CA LEU A 169 8.94 -3.09 -18.43
C LEU A 169 9.73 -3.89 -17.37
N GLN A 170 9.05 -4.64 -16.51
CA GLN A 170 9.65 -5.50 -15.49
C GLN A 170 10.40 -6.69 -16.10
N GLN A 171 9.84 -7.30 -17.16
CA GLN A 171 10.54 -8.35 -17.91
C GLN A 171 11.73 -7.77 -18.68
N ALA A 172 11.55 -6.62 -19.34
CA ALA A 172 12.60 -5.95 -20.10
C ALA A 172 13.78 -5.52 -19.22
N ALA A 173 13.54 -5.14 -17.96
CA ALA A 173 14.61 -4.78 -17.02
C ALA A 173 15.61 -5.93 -16.77
N LYS A 174 15.23 -7.20 -16.98
CA LYS A 174 16.16 -8.34 -16.86
C LYS A 174 17.26 -8.32 -17.92
N PHE A 175 17.06 -7.63 -19.03
CA PHE A 175 18.13 -7.45 -20.02
C PHE A 175 19.26 -6.55 -19.51
N LEU A 176 19.03 -5.73 -18.48
CA LEU A 176 20.06 -4.88 -17.86
C LEU A 176 21.10 -5.69 -17.08
N GLU A 177 20.84 -6.96 -16.79
CA GLU A 177 21.79 -7.88 -16.17
C GLU A 177 22.75 -8.51 -17.21
N ASN A 178 22.43 -8.41 -18.50
CA ASN A 178 23.13 -9.14 -19.57
C ASN A 178 24.58 -8.66 -19.75
N PRO A 179 25.56 -9.55 -20.00
CA PRO A 179 26.95 -9.14 -20.26
C PRO A 179 27.12 -8.27 -21.51
N ASP A 180 26.28 -8.40 -22.53
CA ASP A 180 26.30 -7.57 -23.73
C ASP A 180 25.81 -6.15 -23.44
N ARG A 181 26.76 -5.20 -23.44
CA ARG A 181 26.49 -3.78 -23.16
C ARG A 181 25.55 -3.13 -24.17
N ASN A 182 25.59 -3.53 -25.45
CA ASN A 182 24.71 -2.96 -26.47
C ASN A 182 23.26 -3.34 -26.22
N LEU A 183 23.02 -4.61 -25.85
CA LEU A 183 21.69 -5.08 -25.49
C LEU A 183 21.15 -4.38 -24.23
N ARG A 184 22.00 -4.16 -23.23
CA ARG A 184 21.62 -3.38 -22.04
C ARG A 184 21.23 -1.95 -22.38
N GLU A 185 22.03 -1.28 -23.21
CA GLU A 185 21.77 0.09 -23.63
C GLU A 185 20.46 0.18 -24.43
N GLU A 186 20.25 -0.73 -25.38
CA GLU A 186 19.00 -0.83 -26.15
C GLU A 186 17.80 -1.00 -25.23
N ALA A 187 17.87 -1.98 -24.31
CA ALA A 187 16.79 -2.26 -23.37
C ALA A 187 16.49 -1.05 -22.48
N TYR A 188 17.52 -0.41 -21.92
CA TYR A 188 17.36 0.78 -21.11
C TYR A 188 16.68 1.91 -21.88
N ARG A 189 17.18 2.23 -23.08
CA ARG A 189 16.63 3.30 -23.92
C ARG A 189 15.18 3.04 -24.27
N LYS A 190 14.84 1.84 -24.73
CA LYS A 190 13.45 1.46 -25.05
C LYS A 190 12.52 1.59 -23.84
N ILE A 191 12.97 1.18 -22.65
CA ILE A 191 12.20 1.34 -21.41
C ILE A 191 11.95 2.84 -21.13
N GLN A 192 12.99 3.68 -21.20
CA GLN A 192 12.85 5.11 -20.93
C GLN A 192 12.00 5.83 -21.98
N GLU A 193 12.23 5.55 -23.27
CA GLU A 193 11.45 6.09 -24.38
C GLU A 193 9.97 5.72 -24.25
N ARG A 194 9.66 4.46 -23.91
CA ARG A 194 8.28 4.04 -23.65
C ARG A 194 7.66 4.82 -22.50
N ARG A 195 8.37 5.00 -21.38
CA ARG A 195 7.88 5.82 -20.25
C ARG A 195 7.61 7.26 -20.68
N LEU A 196 8.49 7.85 -21.50
CA LEU A 196 8.34 9.22 -21.98
C LEU A 196 7.10 9.44 -22.85
N LEU A 197 6.61 8.42 -23.56
CA LEU A 197 5.38 8.52 -24.36
C LEU A 197 4.13 8.82 -23.51
N ASP A 198 4.10 8.39 -22.24
CA ASP A 198 2.99 8.67 -21.32
C ASP A 198 3.33 9.74 -20.28
N LYS A 199 4.45 10.47 -20.47
CA LYS A 199 4.90 11.52 -19.54
C LYS A 199 3.79 12.52 -19.23
N ASP A 200 3.20 13.14 -20.24
CA ASP A 200 2.24 14.23 -20.02
C ASP A 200 1.00 13.75 -19.24
N LYS A 201 0.55 12.51 -19.50
CA LYS A 201 -0.56 11.89 -18.75
C LYS A 201 -0.19 11.66 -17.28
N LEU A 202 1.03 11.18 -17.03
CA LEU A 202 1.52 10.91 -15.68
C LEU A 202 1.77 12.22 -14.91
N ASP A 203 2.29 13.25 -15.58
CA ASP A 203 2.50 14.59 -15.02
C ASP A 203 1.16 15.22 -14.63
N GLU A 204 0.16 15.20 -15.53
CA GLU A 204 -1.19 15.71 -15.24
C GLU A 204 -1.86 14.97 -14.07
N LEU A 205 -1.74 13.63 -14.06
CA LEU A 205 -2.28 12.80 -12.97
C LEU A 205 -1.61 13.14 -11.64
N TYR A 206 -0.28 13.31 -11.64
CA TYR A 206 0.46 13.64 -10.43
C TYR A 206 0.10 15.05 -9.92
N ASP A 207 -0.03 16.04 -10.80
CA ASP A 207 -0.45 17.40 -10.46
C ASP A 207 -1.84 17.41 -9.80
N LYS A 208 -2.80 16.64 -10.35
CA LYS A 208 -4.13 16.46 -9.73
C LYS A 208 -4.03 15.86 -8.33
N LEU A 209 -3.25 14.80 -8.17
CA LEU A 209 -3.04 14.17 -6.86
C LEU A 209 -2.42 15.14 -5.84
N VAL A 210 -1.42 15.93 -6.25
CA VAL A 210 -0.79 16.94 -5.40
C VAL A 210 -1.81 18.01 -4.98
N ALA A 211 -2.62 18.51 -5.91
CA ALA A 211 -3.64 19.52 -5.62
C ALA A 211 -4.71 19.00 -4.64
N LEU A 212 -5.25 17.80 -4.87
CA LEU A 212 -6.25 17.17 -4.00
C LEU A 212 -5.71 16.95 -2.58
N ARG A 213 -4.51 16.38 -2.47
CA ARG A 213 -3.84 16.13 -1.18
C ARG A 213 -3.54 17.41 -0.43
N ASN A 214 -3.09 18.46 -1.13
CA ASN A 214 -2.89 19.76 -0.49
C ASN A 214 -4.20 20.35 0.02
N LYS A 215 -5.29 20.23 -0.77
CA LYS A 215 -6.62 20.69 -0.36
C LYS A 215 -7.14 19.94 0.86
N GLU A 216 -6.96 18.62 0.90
CA GLU A 216 -7.30 17.77 2.04
C GLU A 216 -6.60 18.26 3.33
N ALA A 217 -5.30 18.54 3.24
CA ALA A 217 -4.51 19.05 4.35
C ALA A 217 -4.97 20.43 4.82
N VAL A 218 -5.23 21.36 3.89
CA VAL A 218 -5.71 22.71 4.20
C VAL A 218 -7.07 22.68 4.90
N ASN A 219 -8.00 21.85 4.42
CA ASN A 219 -9.29 21.64 5.06
C ASN A 219 -9.15 21.08 6.50
N ALA A 220 -8.13 20.25 6.74
CA ALA A 220 -7.79 19.75 8.08
C ALA A 220 -6.99 20.75 8.94
N GLY A 221 -6.73 21.98 8.46
CA GLY A 221 -6.05 23.03 9.20
C GLY A 221 -4.51 22.99 9.14
N PHE A 222 -3.94 22.28 8.16
CA PHE A 222 -2.49 22.20 7.95
C PHE A 222 -2.04 23.07 6.78
N ASP A 223 -0.84 23.66 6.90
CA ASP A 223 -0.23 24.47 5.83
C ASP A 223 0.16 23.64 4.60
N ASN A 224 0.38 22.33 4.77
CA ASN A 224 0.86 21.44 3.72
C ASN A 224 0.53 19.97 4.01
N TYR A 225 0.51 19.15 2.95
CA TYR A 225 0.18 17.73 3.06
C TYR A 225 1.20 16.87 3.82
N ARG A 226 2.49 17.25 3.88
CA ARG A 226 3.49 16.51 4.66
C ARG A 226 3.09 16.51 6.14
N ASP A 227 2.78 17.68 6.70
CA ASP A 227 2.49 17.81 8.13
C ASP A 227 1.18 17.11 8.50
N TYR A 228 0.16 17.20 7.62
CA TYR A 228 -1.07 16.40 7.72
C TYR A 228 -0.76 14.90 7.73
N ARG A 229 -0.02 14.40 6.74
CA ARG A 229 0.31 12.96 6.64
C ARG A 229 1.15 12.44 7.79
N PHE A 230 2.01 13.27 8.39
CA PHE A 230 2.73 12.87 9.59
C PHE A 230 1.77 12.57 10.75
N LYS A 231 0.73 13.39 10.92
CA LYS A 231 -0.30 13.16 11.95
C LYS A 231 -1.19 11.97 11.61
N GLU A 232 -1.65 11.87 10.37
CA GLU A 232 -2.52 10.79 9.91
C GLU A 232 -1.84 9.41 10.01
N LEU A 233 -0.56 9.31 9.66
CA LEU A 233 0.24 8.08 9.77
C LEU A 233 0.63 7.73 11.22
N GLY A 234 0.20 8.51 12.21
CA GLY A 234 0.52 8.27 13.61
C GLY A 234 2.03 8.32 13.90
N ARG A 235 2.79 9.14 13.18
CA ARG A 235 4.24 9.32 13.40
C ARG A 235 4.45 10.16 14.65
N PHE A 236 4.57 9.48 15.78
CA PHE A 236 4.57 10.08 17.11
C PHE A 236 5.94 10.13 17.78
N ASP A 237 6.87 9.34 17.27
CA ASP A 237 8.19 9.04 17.80
C ASP A 237 9.32 9.72 17.01
N TYR A 238 9.00 10.35 15.87
CA TYR A 238 9.94 11.17 15.10
C TYR A 238 9.24 12.32 14.36
N THR A 239 10.04 13.32 14.00
CA THR A 239 9.63 14.56 13.33
C THR A 239 10.15 14.63 11.89
N LYS A 240 9.72 15.65 11.14
CA LYS A 240 10.27 15.91 9.79
C LYS A 240 11.75 16.30 9.84
N GLU A 241 12.18 16.98 10.91
CA GLU A 241 13.57 17.34 11.17
C GLU A 241 14.45 16.10 11.35
N ASP A 242 13.94 15.07 12.05
CA ASP A 242 14.64 13.78 12.17
C ASP A 242 14.83 13.12 10.80
N CYS A 243 13.83 13.21 9.91
CA CYS A 243 13.98 12.72 8.53
C CYS A 243 15.07 13.49 7.76
N TYR A 244 15.16 14.81 7.91
CA TYR A 244 16.21 15.61 7.26
C TYR A 244 17.60 15.29 7.79
N ASN A 245 17.72 15.06 9.10
CA ASN A 245 18.96 14.61 9.72
C ASN A 245 19.36 13.22 9.21
N PHE A 246 18.40 12.30 9.12
CA PHE A 246 18.63 10.97 8.56
C PHE A 246 19.07 11.02 7.10
N HIS A 247 18.41 11.81 6.25
CA HIS A 247 18.83 12.00 4.84
C HIS A 247 20.25 12.56 4.73
N SER A 248 20.61 13.49 5.62
CA SER A 248 21.97 14.06 5.67
C SER A 248 23.00 13.01 6.07
N ALA A 249 22.69 12.16 7.06
CA ALA A 249 23.54 11.06 7.48
C ALA A 249 23.72 10.01 6.35
N VAL A 250 22.64 9.65 5.64
CA VAL A 250 22.72 8.77 4.47
C VAL A 250 23.63 9.38 3.40
N LYS A 251 23.46 10.66 3.10
CA LYS A 251 24.32 11.37 2.14
C LYS A 251 25.80 11.33 2.54
N GLN A 252 26.10 11.54 3.82
CA GLN A 252 27.47 11.62 4.32
C GLN A 252 28.15 10.25 4.46
N HIS A 253 27.41 9.23 4.89
CA HIS A 253 28.00 7.95 5.30
C HIS A 253 27.71 6.79 4.35
N VAL A 254 26.56 6.80 3.66
CA VAL A 254 26.18 5.71 2.75
C VAL A 254 26.67 5.97 1.33
N LEU A 255 26.55 7.21 0.82
CA LEU A 255 26.99 7.51 -0.56
C LEU A 255 28.47 7.21 -0.84
N PRO A 256 29.43 7.44 0.09
CA PRO A 256 30.81 7.00 -0.14
C PRO A 256 30.93 5.49 -0.37
N LEU A 257 30.16 4.68 0.38
CA LEU A 257 30.15 3.23 0.22
C LEU A 257 29.51 2.82 -1.11
N VAL A 258 28.44 3.48 -1.52
CA VAL A 258 27.81 3.27 -2.84
C VAL A 258 28.81 3.60 -3.97
N ASN A 259 29.56 4.70 -3.84
CA ASN A 259 30.61 5.05 -4.80
C ASN A 259 31.70 3.97 -4.87
N ASP A 260 32.10 3.39 -3.74
CA ASP A 260 33.06 2.29 -3.73
C ASP A 260 32.51 1.02 -4.39
N ILE A 261 31.23 0.70 -4.17
CA ILE A 261 30.53 -0.40 -4.86
C ILE A 261 30.53 -0.16 -6.38
N TYR A 262 30.20 1.06 -6.83
CA TYR A 262 30.20 1.42 -8.24
C TYR A 262 31.60 1.39 -8.86
N ARG A 263 32.65 1.85 -8.16
CA ARG A 263 34.04 1.70 -8.64
C ARG A 263 34.42 0.23 -8.80
N LYS A 264 34.02 -0.64 -7.87
CA LYS A 264 34.26 -2.08 -7.98
C LYS A 264 33.51 -2.69 -9.16
N LYS A 265 32.23 -2.34 -9.35
CA LYS A 265 31.41 -2.77 -10.50
C LYS A 265 32.02 -2.31 -11.83
N GLN A 266 32.46 -1.05 -11.89
CA GLN A 266 33.15 -0.49 -13.04
C GLN A 266 34.41 -1.30 -13.40
N GLN A 267 35.25 -1.59 -12.40
CA GLN A 267 36.47 -2.38 -12.56
C GLN A 267 36.16 -3.82 -12.99
N SER A 268 35.16 -4.47 -12.39
CA SER A 268 34.78 -5.85 -12.73
C SER A 268 34.23 -5.98 -14.16
N LEU A 269 33.59 -4.93 -14.67
CA LEU A 269 33.09 -4.89 -16.04
C LEU A 269 34.13 -4.37 -17.06
N GLY A 270 35.29 -3.90 -16.59
CA GLY A 270 36.33 -3.35 -17.45
C GLY A 270 35.92 -2.07 -18.18
N LEU A 271 35.05 -1.24 -17.57
CA LEU A 271 34.51 -0.03 -18.20
C LEU A 271 35.24 1.25 -17.76
N GLU A 272 35.41 2.21 -18.66
CA GLU A 272 35.95 3.53 -18.30
C GLU A 272 34.96 4.40 -17.52
N GLU A 273 33.67 4.22 -17.75
CA GLU A 273 32.59 4.93 -17.08
C GLU A 273 31.34 4.07 -17.02
N LEU A 274 30.67 4.08 -15.87
CA LEU A 274 29.37 3.43 -15.71
C LEU A 274 28.25 4.33 -16.25
N ARG A 275 27.39 3.75 -17.07
CA ARG A 275 26.13 4.33 -17.50
C ARG A 275 24.97 3.73 -16.69
N PRO A 276 23.76 4.34 -16.73
CA PRO A 276 22.60 3.80 -16.02
C PRO A 276 22.28 2.34 -16.36
N TRP A 277 22.58 1.90 -17.60
CA TRP A 277 22.41 0.52 -18.05
C TRP A 277 23.56 -0.43 -17.67
N ASP A 278 24.56 0.03 -16.92
CA ASP A 278 25.66 -0.81 -16.43
C ASP A 278 25.51 -1.16 -14.94
N LEU A 279 24.52 -0.60 -14.24
CA LEU A 279 24.41 -0.70 -12.77
C LEU A 279 24.05 -2.12 -12.31
N ASP A 280 23.21 -2.82 -13.08
CA ASP A 280 22.78 -4.20 -12.79
C ASP A 280 23.57 -5.26 -13.58
N ALA A 281 24.49 -4.83 -14.45
CA ALA A 281 25.15 -5.69 -15.43
C ALA A 281 26.10 -6.72 -14.80
N GLU A 282 26.05 -7.98 -15.20
CA GLU A 282 27.02 -8.97 -14.75
C GLU A 282 28.14 -9.20 -15.78
N PRO A 283 29.39 -9.49 -15.35
CA PRO A 283 30.47 -9.85 -16.26
C PRO A 283 30.14 -11.10 -17.10
N GLU A 284 30.83 -11.24 -18.23
CA GLU A 284 30.68 -12.45 -19.06
C GLU A 284 31.02 -13.73 -18.26
N GLY A 285 30.19 -14.76 -18.41
CA GLY A 285 30.31 -16.02 -17.65
C GLY A 285 29.74 -15.98 -16.24
N GLN A 286 29.34 -14.82 -15.73
CA GLN A 286 28.63 -14.69 -14.46
C GLN A 286 27.13 -14.57 -14.71
N LEU A 287 26.38 -15.57 -14.27
CA LEU A 287 24.92 -15.54 -14.34
C LEU A 287 24.37 -15.08 -12.99
N PRO A 288 23.41 -14.13 -12.96
CA PRO A 288 22.62 -13.86 -11.78
C PRO A 288 22.04 -15.15 -11.22
N LEU A 289 21.94 -15.24 -9.90
CA LEU A 289 21.33 -16.40 -9.26
C LEU A 289 19.87 -16.51 -9.72
N ARG A 290 19.55 -17.57 -10.46
CA ARG A 290 18.18 -17.94 -10.86
C ARG A 290 17.81 -19.23 -10.16
N PRO A 291 17.42 -19.17 -8.87
CA PRO A 291 17.26 -20.36 -8.05
C PRO A 291 15.98 -21.14 -8.37
N PHE A 292 15.10 -20.62 -9.22
CA PHE A 292 13.88 -21.29 -9.67
C PHE A 292 13.48 -20.83 -11.07
N THR A 293 12.69 -21.67 -11.72
CA THR A 293 12.13 -21.44 -13.07
C THR A 293 10.61 -21.26 -13.06
N THR A 294 9.93 -21.83 -12.05
CA THR A 294 8.47 -21.77 -11.91
C THR A 294 8.07 -21.26 -10.52
N GLY A 295 6.82 -20.79 -10.41
CA GLY A 295 6.25 -20.41 -9.12
C GLY A 295 6.14 -21.58 -8.13
N GLU A 296 5.92 -22.80 -8.64
CA GLU A 296 5.88 -24.02 -7.83
C GLU A 296 7.25 -24.35 -7.25
N GLU A 297 8.32 -24.22 -8.03
CA GLU A 297 9.68 -24.43 -7.55
C GLU A 297 10.06 -23.39 -6.49
N LEU A 298 9.70 -22.12 -6.70
CA LEU A 298 9.88 -21.06 -5.70
C LEU A 298 9.14 -21.41 -4.39
N LEU A 299 7.88 -21.84 -4.49
CA LEU A 299 7.07 -22.20 -3.33
C LEU A 299 7.71 -23.34 -2.55
N GLN A 300 8.09 -24.43 -3.22
CA GLN A 300 8.65 -25.61 -2.58
C GLN A 300 10.00 -25.31 -1.91
N LYS A 301 10.89 -24.57 -2.58
CA LYS A 301 12.17 -24.16 -2.00
C LYS A 301 11.99 -23.22 -0.82
N SER A 302 11.02 -22.32 -0.87
CA SER A 302 10.69 -21.44 0.25
C SER A 302 10.18 -22.24 1.45
N ILE A 303 9.28 -23.21 1.24
CA ILE A 303 8.80 -24.12 2.30
C ILE A 303 9.98 -24.85 2.94
N GLU A 304 10.90 -25.38 2.14
CA GLU A 304 12.09 -26.06 2.65
C GLU A 304 12.97 -25.14 3.48
N CYS A 305 13.28 -23.92 3.00
CA CYS A 305 14.04 -22.93 3.77
C CYS A 305 13.36 -22.58 5.09
N PHE A 306 12.05 -22.32 5.09
CA PHE A 306 11.33 -21.97 6.32
C PHE A 306 11.27 -23.13 7.32
N ASN A 307 11.11 -24.37 6.84
CA ASN A 307 11.17 -25.57 7.68
C ASN A 307 12.52 -25.74 8.38
N GLN A 308 13.63 -25.31 7.76
CA GLN A 308 14.96 -25.35 8.36
C GLN A 308 15.22 -24.19 9.32
N LEU A 309 14.71 -22.98 9.02
CA LEU A 309 14.96 -21.78 9.82
C LEU A 309 14.25 -21.84 11.17
N ARG A 310 12.99 -22.29 11.17
CA ARG A 310 12.22 -22.54 12.37
C ARG A 310 11.09 -23.52 12.06
N PRO A 311 11.31 -24.83 12.21
CA PRO A 311 10.21 -25.77 12.17
C PRO A 311 9.29 -25.44 13.34
N PHE A 312 8.02 -25.15 13.05
CA PHE A 312 6.98 -25.08 14.07
C PHE A 312 6.69 -26.47 14.65
#